data_AF-A0A6P0XVS4-F1
#
_entry.id   AF-A0A6P0XVS4-F1
#
_cell.length_a   1.000
_cell.length_b   1.000
_cell.length_c   1.000
_cell.angle_alpha   90.00
_cell.angle_beta   90.00
_cell.angle_gamma   90.00
#
_symmetry.space_group_name_H-M   'P 1'
#
loop_
_entity.id
_entity.type
_entity.pdbx_description
1 polymer ?
#
loop_
_entity_poly.entity_id
_entity_poly.type
_entity_poly.pdbx_seq_one_letter_code
_entity_poly.pdbx_strand_id
1 'polypeptide(L)'
;SLAERQKQRIKIVIDAEPACYNHNIETVRRLQGPVRRGAKYERSLDVLRIVKELNSNIPTKSGLMLGHGETKTEIVEAMADLRRVGCDRITLGQYMRPSLAHLPVQKYWTPEEFEDLGAIAQQMSFSHVRSGPLVRSSYHAGENI
;
A
#
# COMPACT_ATOMS: atom_id res chain seq x y z
N SER A 1 26.34 -1.51 -5.49
CA SER A 1 25.38 -1.49 -6.62
C SER A 1 24.26 -0.47 -6.37
N LEU A 2 23.33 -0.25 -7.30
CA LEU A 2 22.16 0.60 -7.04
C LEU A 2 21.28 0.02 -5.91
N ALA A 3 21.17 -1.31 -5.82
CA ALA A 3 20.44 -1.99 -4.76
C ALA A 3 21.04 -1.73 -3.37
N GLU A 4 22.36 -1.84 -3.23
CA GLU A 4 23.04 -1.53 -1.96
C GLU A 4 22.83 -0.09 -1.51
N ARG A 5 22.92 0.87 -2.44
CA ARG A 5 22.63 2.28 -2.12
C ARG A 5 21.18 2.49 -1.68
N GLN A 6 20.23 1.77 -2.28
CA GLN A 6 18.83 1.83 -1.85
C GLN A 6 18.64 1.26 -0.45
N LYS A 7 19.27 0.12 -0.15
CA LYS A 7 19.26 -0.50 1.19
C LYS A 7 19.85 0.43 2.24
N GLN A 8 20.97 1.09 1.95
CA GLN A 8 21.58 2.10 2.83
C GLN A 8 20.63 3.30 3.10
N ARG A 9 19.94 3.81 2.06
CA ARG A 9 18.96 4.90 2.23
C ARG A 9 17.78 4.48 3.11
N ILE A 10 17.28 3.26 2.96
CA ILE A 10 16.22 2.72 3.81
C ILE A 10 16.72 2.58 5.25
N LYS A 11 17.96 2.09 5.44
CA LYS A 11 18.57 1.96 6.77
C LYS A 11 18.63 3.31 7.50
N ILE A 12 19.02 4.39 6.83
CA ILE A 12 19.05 5.74 7.44
C ILE A 12 17.68 6.12 8.05
N VAL A 13 16.58 5.80 7.36
CA VAL A 13 15.22 6.09 7.87
C VAL A 13 14.86 5.15 9.02
N ILE A 14 15.24 3.87 8.93
CA ILE A 14 15.01 2.87 9.99
C ILE A 14 15.75 3.22 11.27
N ASP A 15 16.98 3.72 11.17
CA ASP A 15 17.83 4.11 12.29
C ASP A 15 17.26 5.29 13.09
N ALA A 16 16.30 6.03 12.52
CA ALA A 16 15.53 7.06 13.22
C ALA A 16 14.30 6.50 13.98
N GLU A 17 14.16 5.17 14.02
CA GLU A 17 13.12 4.43 14.75
C GLU A 17 11.68 4.94 14.53
N PRO A 18 11.20 5.00 13.27
CA PRO A 18 9.85 5.45 13.00
C PRO A 18 8.83 4.50 13.63
N ALA A 19 7.80 5.06 14.27
CA ALA A 19 6.67 4.29 14.81
C ALA A 19 5.97 3.42 13.76
N CYS A 20 6.04 3.82 12.48
CA CYS A 20 5.64 3.01 11.35
C CYS A 20 6.38 3.45 10.08
N TYR A 21 6.85 2.49 9.28
CA TYR A 21 7.41 2.74 7.96
C TYR A 21 6.33 2.51 6.90
N ASN A 22 5.85 3.59 6.27
CA ASN A 22 4.83 3.50 5.22
C ASN A 22 5.44 3.67 3.82
N HIS A 23 5.16 2.73 2.92
CA HIS A 23 5.45 2.85 1.49
C HIS A 23 4.31 2.26 0.67
N ASN A 24 3.56 3.11 -0.03
CA ASN A 24 2.41 2.68 -0.82
C ASN A 24 2.83 2.04 -2.14
N ILE A 25 2.17 0.93 -2.49
CA ILE A 25 2.20 0.37 -3.84
C ILE A 25 1.18 1.04 -4.78
N GLU A 26 0.18 1.74 -4.22
CA GLU A 26 -0.87 2.56 -4.85
C GLU A 26 -1.87 1.82 -5.74
N THR A 27 -1.43 0.85 -6.55
CA THR A 27 -2.31 0.11 -7.46
C THR A 27 -1.78 -1.29 -7.74
N VAL A 28 -2.57 -2.09 -8.43
CA VAL A 28 -2.25 -3.47 -8.82
C VAL A 28 -1.13 -3.51 -9.87
N ARG A 29 -0.46 -4.65 -9.96
CA ARG A 29 0.71 -4.88 -10.83
C ARG A 29 0.53 -4.38 -12.27
N ARG A 30 -0.61 -4.71 -12.90
CA ARG A 30 -0.93 -4.33 -14.28
C ARG A 30 -0.99 -2.80 -14.50
N LEU A 31 -1.41 -2.05 -13.49
CA LEU A 31 -1.68 -0.62 -13.59
C LEU A 31 -0.52 0.29 -13.13
N GLN A 32 0.60 -0.28 -12.70
CA GLN A 32 1.74 0.50 -12.20
C GLN A 32 2.29 1.49 -13.23
N GLY A 33 2.44 1.10 -14.50
CA GLY A 33 2.95 1.98 -15.55
C GLY A 33 2.05 3.20 -15.79
N PRO A 34 0.75 3.01 -16.06
CA PRO A 34 -0.19 4.12 -16.24
C PRO A 34 -0.34 5.02 -15.00
N VAL A 35 -0.41 4.43 -13.80
CA VAL A 35 -0.71 5.18 -12.55
C VAL A 35 0.53 5.83 -11.95
N ARG A 36 1.71 5.17 -12.01
CA ARG A 36 2.93 5.60 -11.30
C ARG A 36 4.13 5.68 -12.24
N ARG A 37 4.29 6.83 -12.91
CA ARG A 37 5.47 7.10 -13.73
C ARG A 37 6.74 7.00 -12.89
N GLY A 38 7.64 6.08 -13.26
CA GLY A 38 8.95 5.89 -12.63
C GLY A 38 8.98 4.91 -11.44
N ALA A 39 7.83 4.43 -10.97
CA ALA A 39 7.77 3.36 -9.97
C ALA A 39 7.68 1.99 -10.65
N LYS A 40 8.10 0.95 -9.92
CA LYS A 40 7.90 -0.46 -10.32
C LYS A 40 7.26 -1.20 -9.16
N TYR A 41 6.37 -2.15 -9.48
CA TYR A 41 5.67 -2.97 -8.49
C TYR A 41 6.65 -3.66 -7.55
N GLU A 42 7.56 -4.48 -8.12
CA GLU A 42 8.54 -5.26 -7.34
C GLU A 42 9.45 -4.38 -6.51
N ARG A 43 9.89 -3.25 -7.07
CA ARG A 43 10.72 -2.30 -6.32
C ARG A 43 9.99 -1.74 -5.11
N SER A 44 8.68 -1.56 -5.19
CA SER A 44 7.90 -1.05 -4.06
C SER A 44 7.70 -2.12 -2.98
N LEU A 45 7.49 -3.38 -3.38
CA LEU A 45 7.46 -4.51 -2.45
C LEU A 45 8.82 -4.73 -1.77
N ASP A 46 9.90 -4.60 -2.53
CA ASP A 46 11.27 -4.70 -2.01
C ASP A 46 11.58 -3.67 -0.93
N VAL A 47 11.03 -2.45 -1.01
CA VAL A 47 11.20 -1.45 0.06
C VAL A 47 10.66 -2.00 1.39
N LEU A 48 9.44 -2.56 1.38
CA LEU A 48 8.82 -3.12 2.58
C LEU A 48 9.57 -4.37 3.08
N ARG A 49 9.99 -5.24 2.17
CA ARG A 49 10.82 -6.41 2.48
C ARG A 49 12.13 -6.01 3.16
N ILE A 50 12.85 -5.04 2.60
CA ILE A 50 14.12 -4.55 3.14
C ILE A 50 13.93 -3.97 4.54
N VAL A 51 12.82 -3.26 4.79
CA VAL A 51 12.52 -2.78 6.14
C VAL A 51 12.43 -3.93 7.13
N LYS A 52 11.68 -4.99 6.78
CA LYS A 52 11.55 -6.18 7.63
C LYS A 52 12.85 -6.96 7.80
N GLU A 53 13.71 -6.99 6.79
CA GLU A 53 15.04 -7.61 6.88
C GLU A 53 16.01 -6.84 7.79
N LEU A 54 15.92 -5.50 7.79
CA LEU A 54 16.80 -4.64 8.58
C LEU A 54 16.32 -4.52 10.03
N ASN A 55 15.02 -4.40 10.25
CA ASN A 55 14.42 -4.36 11.58
C ASN A 55 12.96 -4.83 11.52
N SER A 56 12.73 -6.10 11.89
CA SER A 56 11.41 -6.72 11.88
C SER A 56 10.42 -6.11 12.88
N ASN A 57 10.91 -5.40 13.91
CA ASN A 57 10.09 -4.77 14.94
C ASN A 57 9.42 -3.49 14.46
N ILE A 58 9.91 -2.85 13.39
CA ILE A 58 9.26 -1.65 12.83
C ILE A 58 7.98 -2.06 12.10
N PRO A 59 6.80 -1.53 12.48
CA PRO A 59 5.56 -1.79 11.76
C PRO A 59 5.63 -1.21 10.34
N THR A 60 5.32 -2.03 9.34
CA THR A 60 5.25 -1.60 7.93
C THR A 60 3.81 -1.35 7.50
N LYS A 61 3.61 -0.38 6.61
CA LYS A 61 2.31 -0.04 6.05
C LYS A 61 2.40 0.15 4.55
N SER A 62 1.33 -0.19 3.85
CA SER A 62 1.12 0.17 2.46
C SER A 62 -0.34 0.55 2.20
N GLY A 63 -0.64 0.92 0.96
CA GLY A 63 -1.99 1.32 0.56
C GLY A 63 -2.24 1.15 -0.92
N LEU A 64 -3.53 0.99 -1.24
CA LEU A 64 -4.08 0.92 -2.59
C LEU A 64 -5.17 1.99 -2.76
N MET A 65 -5.12 2.68 -3.90
CA MET A 65 -6.18 3.56 -4.36
C MET A 65 -7.02 2.83 -5.42
N LEU A 66 -8.28 2.58 -5.10
CA LEU A 66 -9.22 1.84 -5.92
C LEU A 66 -10.01 2.76 -6.85
N GLY A 67 -10.27 2.33 -8.07
CA GLY A 67 -10.95 3.09 -9.11
C GLY A 67 -10.09 3.43 -10.32
N HIS A 68 -8.89 2.84 -10.44
CA HIS A 68 -8.01 2.99 -11.60
C HIS A 68 -8.30 1.97 -12.71
N GLY A 69 -9.20 1.02 -12.48
CA GLY A 69 -9.56 -0.05 -13.42
C GLY A 69 -9.05 -1.43 -13.02
N GLU A 70 -8.64 -1.58 -11.76
CA GLU A 70 -8.33 -2.86 -11.14
C GLU A 70 -9.58 -3.70 -10.86
N THR A 71 -9.42 -5.01 -10.86
CA THR A 71 -10.48 -5.97 -10.47
C THR A 71 -10.35 -6.40 -9.02
N LYS A 72 -11.43 -6.95 -8.43
CA LYS A 72 -11.39 -7.51 -7.06
C LYS A 72 -10.29 -8.57 -6.92
N THR A 73 -10.12 -9.44 -7.91
CA THR A 73 -9.06 -10.46 -7.94
C THR A 73 -7.67 -9.84 -7.88
N GLU A 74 -7.39 -8.83 -8.71
CA GLU A 74 -6.08 -8.17 -8.70
C GLU A 74 -5.80 -7.42 -7.38
N ILE A 75 -6.84 -6.88 -6.73
CA ILE A 75 -6.69 -6.27 -5.40
C ILE A 75 -6.29 -7.34 -4.38
N VAL A 76 -6.96 -8.49 -4.39
CA VAL A 76 -6.65 -9.61 -3.48
C VAL A 76 -5.24 -10.16 -3.72
N GLU A 77 -4.82 -10.29 -4.98
CA GLU A 77 -3.44 -10.66 -5.33
C GLU A 77 -2.44 -9.63 -4.79
N ALA A 78 -2.72 -8.33 -4.93
CA ALA A 78 -1.86 -7.28 -4.39
C ALA A 78 -1.76 -7.31 -2.86
N MET A 79 -2.86 -7.63 -2.18
CA MET A 79 -2.86 -7.87 -0.73
C MET A 79 -2.00 -9.09 -0.36
N ALA A 80 -2.07 -10.18 -1.12
CA ALA A 80 -1.25 -11.37 -0.91
C ALA A 80 0.24 -11.07 -1.10
N ASP A 81 0.58 -10.30 -2.13
CA ASP A 81 1.95 -9.84 -2.39
C ASP A 81 2.50 -8.98 -1.25
N LEU A 82 1.70 -8.06 -0.72
CA LEU A 82 2.06 -7.25 0.45
C LEU A 82 2.31 -8.11 1.69
N ARG A 83 1.46 -9.12 1.94
CA ARG A 83 1.69 -10.06 3.06
C ARG A 83 2.95 -10.88 2.88
N ARG A 84 3.26 -11.31 1.65
CA ARG A 84 4.48 -12.10 1.34
C ARG A 84 5.77 -11.35 1.71
N VAL A 85 5.77 -10.02 1.62
CA VAL A 85 6.91 -9.17 2.03
C VAL A 85 6.81 -8.67 3.48
N GLY A 86 5.86 -9.18 4.26
CA GLY A 86 5.70 -8.83 5.67
C GLY A 86 5.10 -7.45 5.91
N CYS A 87 4.25 -6.94 5.01
CA CYS A 87 3.53 -5.68 5.23
C CYS A 87 2.47 -5.83 6.35
N ASP A 88 2.59 -5.12 7.47
CA ASP A 88 1.71 -5.34 8.63
C ASP A 88 0.34 -4.67 8.49
N ARG A 89 0.32 -3.44 7.96
CA ARG A 89 -0.88 -2.59 7.91
C ARG A 89 -1.25 -2.24 6.48
N ILE A 90 -2.54 -2.07 6.20
CA ILE A 90 -3.02 -1.71 4.86
C ILE A 90 -4.14 -0.66 4.92
N THR A 91 -4.12 0.26 3.94
CA THR A 91 -5.24 1.16 3.65
C THR A 91 -5.78 0.93 2.24
N LEU A 92 -7.10 0.81 2.11
CA LEU A 92 -7.82 0.78 0.84
C LEU A 92 -8.72 2.01 0.76
N GLY A 93 -8.51 2.87 -0.24
CA GLY A 93 -9.27 4.11 -0.39
C GLY A 93 -9.69 4.38 -1.83
N GLN A 94 -10.71 5.19 -2.05
CA GLN A 94 -11.15 5.56 -3.41
C GLN A 94 -10.15 6.53 -4.03
N TYR A 95 -9.75 6.25 -5.27
CA TYR A 95 -9.07 7.19 -6.14
C TYR A 95 -10.02 8.36 -6.45
N MET A 96 -9.62 9.55 -6.01
CA MET A 96 -10.32 10.80 -6.31
C MET A 96 -9.48 11.56 -7.31
N ARG A 97 -10.00 11.68 -8.54
CA ARG A 97 -9.32 12.35 -9.64
C ARG A 97 -9.06 13.82 -9.27
N PRO A 98 -7.80 14.27 -9.16
CA PRO A 98 -7.51 15.64 -8.72
C PRO A 98 -7.91 16.71 -9.75
N SER A 99 -7.79 16.40 -11.04
CA SER A 99 -8.19 17.29 -12.13
C SER A 99 -8.41 16.51 -13.43
N LEU A 100 -8.95 17.19 -14.46
CA LEU A 100 -9.16 16.59 -15.79
C LEU A 100 -7.86 16.16 -16.51
N ALA A 101 -6.69 16.63 -16.07
CA ALA A 101 -5.41 16.19 -16.60
C ALA A 101 -4.96 14.82 -16.05
N HIS A 102 -5.56 14.37 -14.95
CA HIS A 102 -5.25 13.09 -14.31
C HIS A 102 -6.10 11.96 -14.90
N LEU A 103 -5.71 10.71 -14.63
CA LEU A 103 -6.43 9.53 -15.08
C LEU A 103 -7.93 9.61 -14.68
N PRO A 104 -8.85 9.26 -15.58
CA PRO A 104 -10.26 9.20 -15.23
C PRO A 104 -10.54 8.07 -14.25
N VAL A 105 -11.46 8.31 -13.30
CA VAL A 105 -11.97 7.25 -12.43
C VAL A 105 -12.69 6.22 -13.30
N GLN A 106 -12.27 4.95 -13.22
CA GLN A 106 -12.87 3.84 -13.96
C GLN A 106 -14.04 3.22 -13.20
N LYS A 107 -14.00 3.26 -11.86
CA LYS A 107 -15.04 2.75 -10.97
C LYS A 107 -15.07 3.54 -9.67
N TYR A 108 -16.28 3.87 -9.21
CA TYR A 108 -16.52 4.23 -7.82
C TYR A 108 -16.93 2.96 -7.09
N TRP A 109 -16.07 2.51 -6.18
CA TRP A 109 -16.34 1.33 -5.35
C TRP A 109 -17.34 1.70 -4.26
N THR A 110 -18.32 0.84 -4.00
CA THR A 110 -19.36 1.12 -2.99
C THR A 110 -18.81 0.90 -1.57
N PRO A 111 -19.42 1.51 -0.53
CA PRO A 111 -19.06 1.24 0.86
C PRO A 111 -19.03 -0.26 1.20
N GLU A 112 -20.04 -1.02 0.73
CA GLU A 112 -20.14 -2.46 0.95
C GLU A 112 -18.97 -3.22 0.29
N GLU A 113 -18.54 -2.81 -0.91
CA GLU A 113 -17.37 -3.42 -1.54
C GLU A 113 -16.06 -3.11 -0.80
N PHE A 114 -15.95 -1.93 -0.17
CA PHE A 114 -14.83 -1.63 0.72
C PHE A 114 -14.87 -2.46 2.01
N GLU A 115 -16.05 -2.68 2.59
CA GLU A 115 -16.23 -3.56 3.76
C GLU A 115 -15.79 -5.00 3.44
N ASP A 116 -16.24 -5.53 2.30
CA ASP A 116 -15.83 -6.82 1.75
C ASP A 116 -14.31 -6.96 1.63
N LEU A 117 -13.66 -5.99 0.99
CA LEU A 117 -12.21 -5.98 0.81
C LEU A 117 -11.48 -5.83 2.15
N GLY A 118 -12.03 -5.06 3.08
CA GLY A 118 -11.51 -4.91 4.43
C GLY A 118 -11.55 -6.22 5.21
N ALA A 119 -12.65 -6.97 5.11
CA ALA A 119 -12.79 -8.29 5.73
C ALA A 119 -11.79 -9.30 5.15
N ILE A 120 -11.59 -9.30 3.82
CA ILE A 120 -10.57 -10.13 3.18
C ILE A 120 -9.17 -9.78 3.70
N ALA A 121 -8.83 -8.49 3.79
CA ALA A 121 -7.54 -8.07 4.34
C ALA A 121 -7.34 -8.55 5.80
N GLN A 122 -8.38 -8.48 6.64
CA GLN A 122 -8.32 -8.99 8.02
C GLN A 122 -8.07 -10.50 8.04
N GLN A 123 -8.74 -11.27 7.18
CA GLN A 123 -8.52 -12.72 7.04
C GLN A 123 -7.10 -13.08 6.58
N MET A 124 -6.42 -12.17 5.87
CA MET A 124 -5.02 -12.30 5.45
C MET A 124 -4.02 -11.86 6.53
N SER A 125 -4.50 -11.61 7.76
CA SER A 125 -3.70 -11.27 8.93
C SER A 125 -2.92 -9.95 8.80
N PHE A 126 -3.50 -8.94 8.13
CA PHE A 126 -3.04 -7.56 8.34
C PHE A 126 -3.45 -7.11 9.75
N SER A 127 -2.49 -6.63 10.54
CA SER A 127 -2.72 -6.25 11.94
C SER A 127 -3.54 -4.96 12.09
N HIS A 128 -3.57 -4.12 11.04
CA HIS A 128 -4.41 -2.94 11.00
C HIS A 128 -4.93 -2.69 9.58
N VAL A 129 -6.24 -2.68 9.44
CA VAL A 129 -6.94 -2.47 8.17
C VAL A 129 -7.80 -1.20 8.28
N ARG A 130 -7.71 -0.35 7.26
CA ARG A 130 -8.64 0.75 7.02
C ARG A 130 -9.11 0.65 5.57
N SER A 131 -10.40 0.46 5.36
CA SER A 131 -10.99 0.28 4.04
C SER A 131 -12.24 1.14 3.94
N GLY A 132 -12.29 2.04 2.97
CA GLY A 132 -13.46 2.90 2.77
C GLY A 132 -13.23 4.04 1.78
N PRO A 133 -14.29 4.65 1.23
CA PRO A 133 -14.15 5.63 0.15
C PRO A 133 -13.23 6.82 0.49
N LEU A 134 -13.35 7.36 1.71
CA LEU A 134 -12.58 8.53 2.15
C LEU A 134 -11.27 8.19 2.86
N VAL A 135 -10.92 6.90 2.94
CA VAL A 135 -9.67 6.48 3.58
C VAL A 135 -8.46 7.01 2.79
N ARG A 136 -7.51 7.56 3.53
CA ARG A 136 -6.19 7.98 3.07
C ARG A 136 -5.11 7.30 3.89
N SER A 137 -3.90 7.25 3.37
CA SER A 137 -2.77 6.57 4.05
C SER A 137 -2.45 7.18 5.43
N SER A 138 -2.79 8.44 5.68
CA SER A 138 -2.65 9.11 6.99
C SER A 138 -3.92 9.11 7.85
N TYR A 139 -5.07 8.72 7.31
CA TYR A 139 -6.35 8.75 8.02
C TYR A 139 -6.30 7.80 9.24
N HIS A 140 -6.53 8.36 10.44
CA HIS A 140 -6.51 7.65 11.73
C HIS A 140 -5.17 6.96 12.08
N ALA A 141 -4.05 7.38 11.48
CA ALA A 141 -2.74 6.78 11.74
C ALA A 141 -2.24 6.98 13.20
N GLY A 142 -2.75 8.00 13.90
CA GLY A 142 -2.40 8.33 15.29
C GLY A 142 -3.32 7.73 16.37
N GLU A 143 -4.41 7.05 16.01
CA GLU A 143 -5.36 6.52 17.02
C GLU A 143 -4.86 5.27 17.77
N ASN A 144 -3.68 4.75 17.43
CA ASN A 144 -3.07 3.59 18.09
C ASN A 144 -1.56 3.77 18.28
N ILE A 145 -1.12 4.98 18.63
CA ILE A 145 0.19 5.20 19.25
C ILE A 145 0.02 5.00 20.76
#